data_AF-A0A177FG37-F1
#
_entry.id   AF-A0A177FG37-F1
#
_cell.length_a   1.000
_cell.length_b   1.000
_cell.length_c   1.000
_cell.angle_alpha   90.00
_cell.angle_beta   90.00
_cell.angle_gamma   90.00
#
_symmetry.space_group_name_H-M   'P 1'
#
loop_
_entity.id
_entity.type
_entity.pdbx_description
1 polymer ?
#
loop_
_entity_poly.entity_id
_entity_poly.type
_entity_poly.pdbx_seq_one_letter_code
_entity_poly.pdbx_strand_id
1 'polypeptide(L)'
;MTEDTLNKLDSGSHHYELKETQGDSGTETPQEQAPLTRARTIMALIALSITYEACLFAFIVPTSVLLTINADIGPSNNIGWVATAWQLANAVLQAIAGRLSDIFGRRKFLIFGNLVALVGTIVASRAQSVGTLIAATTLMGVGASHQQIAYAAGFDVVQRKHRGAAVALMNLAALPGSAFGAVIGTPKSATAKISGLIQGLYTAFKIVETLNWRYTFYFGIMVNGLALCLILVFYWPPGWHGLHLDGKTRKQQLKELDYVGLLLFGGGLTIMLIGLSFGGNPHPWTSATVLAPLIIGTRPDFVAAVHCHSVASKAFAALGCELEPLNQDACRFYNDHGIYSGFGGIAFNPDEGEHIAAALDDKKVFILQNRGHLAVAKTVDGAAFLFGAMDRCIQTRLLADAAATGRGTKTIKVGHEEAEFTRKTYNDEMVYIMFQSAFEDVIRASNGELPSHVLVEIRRK
;
A
#
# COMPACT_ATOMS: atom_id res chain seq x y z
N MET A 1 29.35 51.67 -6.32
CA MET A 1 28.74 50.78 -7.33
C MET A 1 28.13 51.70 -8.37
N THR A 2 28.75 51.83 -9.54
CA THR A 2 28.39 52.80 -10.59
C THR A 2 27.20 52.32 -11.42
N GLU A 3 26.39 53.24 -11.95
CA GLU A 3 25.18 52.98 -12.78
C GLU A 3 25.40 51.97 -13.91
N ASP A 4 26.61 51.88 -14.46
CA ASP A 4 26.99 50.88 -15.47
C ASP A 4 26.90 49.41 -15.01
N THR A 5 26.89 49.17 -13.70
CA THR A 5 26.77 47.82 -13.13
C THR A 5 25.31 47.38 -13.02
N LEU A 6 24.37 48.33 -12.89
CA LEU A 6 22.92 48.05 -12.83
C LEU A 6 22.34 47.80 -14.23
N ASN A 7 22.84 48.50 -15.25
CA ASN A 7 22.37 48.29 -16.64
C ASN A 7 22.80 46.96 -17.27
N LYS A 8 23.75 46.23 -16.68
CA LYS A 8 24.16 44.89 -17.14
C LYS A 8 23.36 43.75 -16.52
N LEU A 9 22.51 44.01 -15.54
CA LEU A 9 21.64 43.00 -14.92
C LEU A 9 20.24 42.94 -15.54
N ASP A 10 19.83 43.97 -16.31
CA ASP A 10 18.50 44.06 -16.91
C ASP A 10 18.44 43.58 -18.39
N SER A 11 19.59 43.22 -18.99
CA SER A 11 19.67 42.75 -20.38
C SER A 11 19.69 41.22 -20.54
N GLY A 12 19.47 40.49 -19.44
CA GLY A 12 19.50 39.01 -19.39
C GLY A 12 18.12 38.35 -19.33
N SER A 13 17.04 39.01 -19.74
CA SER A 13 15.74 38.36 -19.91
C SER A 13 15.79 37.48 -21.15
N HIS A 14 16.01 36.18 -20.96
CA HIS A 14 15.76 35.17 -21.98
C HIS A 14 14.24 35.13 -22.29
N HIS A 15 13.79 36.08 -23.10
CA HIS A 15 12.60 35.93 -23.90
C HIS A 15 12.85 34.77 -24.86
N TYR A 16 12.18 33.64 -24.63
CA TYR A 16 12.03 32.61 -25.64
C TYR A 16 11.14 33.19 -26.76
N GLU A 17 11.74 33.90 -27.70
CA GLU A 17 11.12 34.15 -29.00
C GLU A 17 10.99 32.79 -29.71
N LEU A 18 9.75 32.33 -29.83
CA LEU A 18 9.40 31.27 -30.77
C LEU A 18 9.76 31.78 -32.18
N LYS A 19 10.89 31.33 -32.71
CA LYS A 19 11.18 31.45 -34.14
C LYS A 19 10.09 30.69 -34.89
N GLU A 20 9.14 31.41 -35.48
CA GLU A 20 8.32 30.90 -36.56
C GLU A 20 9.26 30.48 -37.69
N THR A 21 9.55 29.19 -37.74
CA THR A 21 10.15 28.57 -38.91
C THR A 21 9.03 28.48 -39.95
N GLN A 22 9.01 29.42 -40.89
CA GLN A 22 8.32 29.25 -42.16
C GLN A 22 9.00 28.09 -42.91
N GLY A 23 8.56 26.88 -42.59
CA GLY A 23 8.87 25.65 -43.29
C GLY A 23 7.57 25.09 -43.84
N ASP A 24 7.37 25.26 -45.14
CA ASP A 24 6.33 24.63 -45.93
C ASP A 24 6.45 23.10 -45.84
N SER A 25 5.69 22.50 -44.92
CA SER A 25 5.32 21.08 -44.97
C SER A 25 4.05 20.93 -44.15
N GLY A 26 2.97 20.49 -44.81
CA GLY A 26 1.63 20.37 -44.24
C GLY A 26 1.58 19.50 -43.00
N THR A 27 1.74 20.13 -41.84
CA THR A 27 1.46 19.53 -40.53
C THR A 27 -0.03 19.66 -40.31
N GLU A 28 -0.74 18.57 -40.62
CA GLU A 28 -2.10 18.35 -40.12
C GLU A 28 -2.09 18.63 -38.60
N THR A 29 -2.87 19.62 -38.18
CA THR A 29 -3.20 19.82 -36.78
C THR A 29 -3.66 18.47 -36.20
N PRO A 30 -3.23 18.06 -34.98
CA PRO A 30 -3.69 16.81 -34.40
C PRO A 30 -5.21 16.82 -34.43
N GLN A 31 -5.77 15.95 -35.27
CA GLN A 31 -7.19 15.94 -35.59
C GLN A 31 -7.94 15.72 -34.28
N GLU A 32 -8.51 16.79 -33.71
CA GLU A 32 -9.32 16.72 -32.50
C GLU A 32 -10.48 15.78 -32.83
N GLN A 33 -10.42 14.55 -32.31
CA GLN A 33 -11.38 13.51 -32.61
C GLN A 33 -12.79 14.06 -32.36
N ALA A 34 -13.61 14.04 -33.40
CA ALA A 34 -14.98 14.54 -33.33
C ALA A 34 -15.66 13.97 -32.07
N PRO A 35 -16.26 14.81 -31.21
CA PRO A 35 -16.82 14.35 -29.96
C PRO A 35 -17.83 13.24 -30.23
N LEU A 36 -17.72 12.13 -29.50
CA LEU A 36 -18.69 11.05 -29.54
C LEU A 36 -20.11 11.66 -29.44
N THR A 37 -21.03 11.19 -30.29
CA THR A 37 -22.43 11.63 -30.22
C THR A 37 -22.95 11.46 -28.80
N ARG A 38 -23.70 12.44 -28.26
CA ARG A 38 -24.16 12.46 -26.86
C ARG A 38 -24.75 11.12 -26.40
N ALA A 39 -25.52 10.45 -27.26
CA ALA A 39 -26.11 9.13 -26.97
C ALA A 39 -25.05 8.02 -26.77
N ARG A 40 -23.99 7.98 -27.59
CA ARG A 40 -22.89 7.01 -27.43
C ARG A 40 -22.11 7.23 -26.15
N THR A 41 -21.85 8.49 -25.79
CA THR A 41 -21.20 8.83 -24.51
C THR A 41 -22.03 8.37 -23.32
N ILE A 42 -23.34 8.61 -23.34
CA ILE A 42 -24.25 8.18 -22.26
C ILE A 42 -24.28 6.65 -22.15
N MET A 43 -24.46 5.94 -23.27
CA MET A 43 -24.48 4.47 -23.27
C MET A 43 -23.16 3.86 -22.82
N ALA A 44 -22.03 4.45 -23.20
CA ALA A 44 -20.72 4.04 -22.72
C ALA A 44 -20.57 4.27 -21.21
N LEU A 45 -21.02 5.40 -20.68
CA LEU A 45 -21.01 5.67 -19.23
C LEU A 45 -21.89 4.67 -18.46
N ILE A 46 -23.08 4.33 -18.99
CA ILE A 46 -23.94 3.30 -18.39
C ILE A 46 -23.22 1.95 -18.37
N ALA A 47 -22.60 1.55 -19.48
CA ALA A 47 -21.85 0.29 -19.55
C ALA A 47 -20.68 0.25 -18.54
N LEU A 48 -19.97 1.36 -18.37
CA LEU A 48 -18.88 1.50 -17.40
C LEU A 48 -19.39 1.46 -15.96
N SER A 49 -20.50 2.15 -15.65
CA SER A 49 -21.14 2.10 -14.33
C SER A 49 -21.60 0.68 -13.97
N ILE A 50 -22.26 -0.02 -14.90
CA ILE A 50 -22.73 -1.40 -14.67
C ILE A 50 -21.54 -2.37 -14.52
N THR A 51 -20.42 -2.12 -15.21
CA THR A 51 -19.19 -2.90 -15.02
C THR A 51 -18.61 -2.74 -13.61
N TYR A 52 -18.60 -1.52 -13.08
CA TYR A 52 -18.18 -1.29 -11.71
C TYR A 52 -19.17 -1.90 -10.70
N GLU A 53 -20.47 -1.79 -10.96
CA GLU A 53 -21.48 -2.44 -10.12
C GLU A 53 -21.37 -3.96 -10.09
N ALA A 54 -21.06 -4.59 -11.24
CA ALA A 54 -20.82 -6.02 -11.30
C ALA A 54 -19.68 -6.48 -10.36
N CYS A 55 -18.63 -5.66 -10.23
CA CYS A 55 -17.53 -5.89 -9.30
C CYS A 55 -18.02 -5.84 -7.84
N LEU A 56 -18.85 -4.85 -7.48
CA LEU A 56 -19.36 -4.69 -6.12
C LEU A 56 -20.33 -5.82 -5.73
N PHE A 57 -21.33 -6.11 -6.57
CA PHE A 57 -22.32 -7.14 -6.30
C PHE A 57 -21.73 -8.54 -6.18
N ALA A 58 -20.71 -8.84 -7.00
CA ALA A 58 -20.03 -10.13 -6.95
C ALA A 58 -19.33 -10.37 -5.59
N PHE A 59 -18.91 -9.31 -4.88
CA PHE A 59 -18.14 -9.42 -3.63
C PHE A 59 -18.93 -9.08 -2.36
N ILE A 60 -19.62 -7.94 -2.33
CA ILE A 60 -20.23 -7.40 -1.11
C ILE A 60 -21.38 -8.29 -0.64
N VAL A 61 -22.19 -8.81 -1.58
CA VAL A 61 -23.34 -9.64 -1.21
C VAL A 61 -22.89 -10.97 -0.59
N PRO A 62 -21.98 -11.77 -1.19
CA PRO A 62 -21.52 -13.00 -0.56
C PRO A 62 -20.75 -12.81 0.75
N THR A 63 -19.93 -11.77 0.86
CA THR A 63 -19.09 -11.53 2.06
C THR A 63 -19.92 -11.20 3.30
N SER A 64 -21.13 -10.72 3.11
CA SER A 64 -22.04 -10.41 4.19
C SER A 64 -22.73 -11.60 4.85
N VAL A 65 -22.73 -12.77 4.18
CA VAL A 65 -23.34 -14.02 4.65
C VAL A 65 -22.30 -15.12 4.89
N LEU A 66 -21.03 -14.75 5.11
CA LEU A 66 -19.91 -15.70 5.25
C LEU A 66 -20.13 -16.75 6.35
N LEU A 67 -20.76 -16.38 7.46
CA LEU A 67 -21.05 -17.34 8.54
C LEU A 67 -22.07 -18.40 8.11
N THR A 68 -23.11 -17.99 7.37
CA THR A 68 -24.10 -18.92 6.79
C THR A 68 -23.44 -19.84 5.76
N ILE A 69 -22.53 -19.31 4.93
CA ILE A 69 -21.75 -20.11 3.98
C ILE A 69 -20.87 -21.12 4.73
N ASN A 70 -20.18 -20.70 5.80
CA ASN A 70 -19.32 -21.59 6.58
C ASN A 70 -20.10 -22.67 7.33
N ALA A 71 -21.36 -22.39 7.70
CA ALA A 71 -22.22 -23.39 8.32
C ALA A 71 -22.68 -24.48 7.31
N ASP A 72 -22.80 -24.14 6.03
CA ASP A 72 -23.26 -25.06 4.97
C ASP A 72 -22.11 -25.88 4.35
N ILE A 73 -21.01 -25.22 3.94
CA ILE A 73 -19.87 -25.86 3.23
C ILE A 73 -18.58 -25.92 4.07
N GLY A 74 -18.63 -25.51 5.33
CA GLY A 74 -17.54 -25.61 6.30
C GLY A 74 -17.75 -26.77 7.30
N PRO A 75 -17.32 -26.62 8.57
CA PRO A 75 -16.66 -25.46 9.19
C PRO A 75 -15.19 -25.36 8.78
N SER A 76 -14.74 -24.15 8.46
CA SER A 76 -13.33 -23.83 8.21
C SER A 76 -12.89 -22.61 9.01
N ASN A 77 -11.72 -22.71 9.64
CA ASN A 77 -11.07 -21.57 10.29
C ASN A 77 -10.61 -20.51 9.26
N ASN A 78 -10.55 -20.89 7.98
CA ASN A 78 -10.09 -20.04 6.89
C ASN A 78 -11.24 -19.31 6.17
N ILE A 79 -12.46 -19.24 6.73
CA ILE A 79 -13.57 -18.55 6.05
C ILE A 79 -13.27 -17.06 5.80
N GLY A 80 -12.49 -16.40 6.67
CA GLY A 80 -12.06 -15.01 6.48
C GLY A 80 -11.29 -14.80 5.16
N TRP A 81 -10.57 -15.82 4.69
CA TRP A 81 -9.83 -15.77 3.42
C TRP A 81 -10.72 -15.60 2.20
N VAL A 82 -12.02 -15.91 2.28
CA VAL A 82 -12.96 -15.66 1.18
C VAL A 82 -13.02 -14.17 0.85
N ALA A 83 -13.02 -13.31 1.88
CA ALA A 83 -12.98 -11.87 1.73
C ALA A 83 -11.57 -11.35 1.40
N THR A 84 -10.56 -11.82 2.15
CA THR A 84 -9.18 -11.37 1.97
C THR A 84 -8.64 -11.69 0.59
N ALA A 85 -8.86 -12.91 0.06
CA ALA A 85 -8.28 -13.33 -1.20
C ALA A 85 -8.75 -12.49 -2.39
N TRP A 86 -10.01 -12.05 -2.35
CA TRP A 86 -10.54 -11.09 -3.33
C TRP A 86 -9.83 -9.75 -3.24
N GLN A 87 -9.71 -9.17 -2.03
CA GLN A 87 -9.07 -7.88 -1.82
C GLN A 87 -7.60 -7.91 -2.23
N LEU A 88 -6.89 -8.99 -1.89
CA LEU A 88 -5.49 -9.20 -2.20
C LEU A 88 -5.25 -9.25 -3.72
N ALA A 89 -6.00 -10.11 -4.41
CA ALA A 89 -5.90 -10.22 -5.87
C ALA A 89 -6.27 -8.91 -6.56
N ASN A 90 -7.31 -8.22 -6.05
CA ASN A 90 -7.75 -6.93 -6.58
C ASN A 90 -6.67 -5.86 -6.41
N ALA A 91 -6.17 -5.64 -5.20
CA ALA A 91 -5.23 -4.56 -4.87
C ALA A 91 -3.91 -4.65 -5.65
N VAL A 92 -3.35 -5.86 -5.76
CA VAL A 92 -2.08 -6.09 -6.47
C VAL A 92 -2.24 -5.92 -7.97
N LEU A 93 -3.26 -6.56 -8.55
CA LEU A 93 -3.44 -6.54 -10.01
C LEU A 93 -4.02 -5.22 -10.50
N GLN A 94 -4.68 -4.43 -9.66
CA GLN A 94 -5.24 -3.14 -10.08
C GLN A 94 -4.17 -2.17 -10.54
N ALA A 95 -3.05 -2.04 -9.83
CA ALA A 95 -1.96 -1.15 -10.23
C ALA A 95 -1.34 -1.59 -11.57
N ILE A 96 -1.12 -2.89 -11.72
CA ILE A 96 -0.56 -3.50 -12.95
C ILE A 96 -1.53 -3.33 -14.12
N ALA A 97 -2.78 -3.74 -13.94
CA ALA A 97 -3.83 -3.68 -14.95
C ALA A 97 -4.13 -2.23 -15.36
N GLY A 98 -4.14 -1.29 -14.40
CA GLY A 98 -4.29 0.13 -14.66
C GLY A 98 -3.22 0.63 -15.63
N ARG A 99 -1.94 0.43 -15.30
CA ARG A 99 -0.83 0.88 -16.14
C ARG A 99 -0.81 0.19 -17.51
N LEU A 100 -1.04 -1.12 -17.54
CA LEU A 100 -1.08 -1.86 -18.81
C LEU A 100 -2.29 -1.45 -19.67
N SER A 101 -3.41 -1.04 -19.07
CA SER A 101 -4.59 -0.58 -19.80
C SER A 101 -4.39 0.77 -20.47
N ASP A 102 -3.55 1.65 -19.89
CA ASP A 102 -3.16 2.91 -20.52
C ASP A 102 -2.33 2.68 -21.78
N ILE A 103 -1.55 1.58 -21.81
CA ILE A 103 -0.70 1.18 -22.95
C ILE A 103 -1.51 0.42 -24.01
N PHE A 104 -2.15 -0.68 -23.63
CA PHE A 104 -2.78 -1.59 -24.59
C PHE A 104 -4.23 -1.25 -24.95
N GLY A 105 -4.78 -0.24 -24.27
CA GLY A 105 -6.15 0.23 -24.42
C GLY A 105 -7.11 -0.46 -23.45
N ARG A 106 -8.00 0.35 -22.85
CA ARG A 106 -8.88 -0.06 -21.74
C ARG A 106 -9.91 -1.12 -22.09
N ARG A 107 -10.44 -1.13 -23.32
CA ARG A 107 -11.53 -2.04 -23.74
C ARG A 107 -11.17 -3.51 -23.52
N LYS A 108 -9.96 -3.92 -23.89
CA LYS A 108 -9.54 -5.33 -23.76
C LYS A 108 -9.44 -5.75 -22.29
N PHE A 109 -8.97 -4.85 -21.43
CA PHE A 109 -8.85 -5.08 -20.00
C PHE A 109 -10.23 -5.18 -19.34
N LEU A 110 -11.18 -4.30 -19.70
CA LEU A 110 -12.55 -4.38 -19.21
C LEU A 110 -13.26 -5.67 -19.64
N ILE A 111 -13.07 -6.12 -20.88
CA ILE A 111 -13.64 -7.39 -21.36
C ILE A 111 -13.02 -8.57 -20.60
N PHE A 112 -11.69 -8.59 -20.47
CA PHE A 112 -10.99 -9.62 -19.71
C PHE A 112 -11.46 -9.66 -18.25
N GLY A 113 -11.56 -8.50 -17.60
CA GLY A 113 -12.03 -8.37 -16.23
C GLY A 113 -13.42 -8.96 -16.01
N ASN A 114 -14.38 -8.58 -16.86
CA ASN A 114 -15.73 -9.11 -16.80
C ASN A 114 -15.76 -10.64 -17.03
N LEU A 115 -15.02 -11.16 -18.02
CA LEU A 115 -14.95 -12.60 -18.27
C LEU A 115 -14.39 -13.39 -17.08
N VAL A 116 -13.27 -12.94 -16.52
CA VAL A 116 -12.63 -13.62 -15.39
C VAL A 116 -13.50 -13.52 -14.12
N ALA A 117 -14.09 -12.36 -13.86
CA ALA A 117 -15.03 -12.21 -12.75
C ALA A 117 -16.28 -13.07 -12.92
N LEU A 118 -16.81 -13.19 -14.14
CA LEU A 118 -17.96 -14.05 -14.45
C LEU A 118 -17.62 -15.52 -14.19
N VAL A 119 -16.48 -16.01 -14.70
CA VAL A 119 -16.01 -17.38 -14.43
C VAL A 119 -15.82 -17.62 -12.93
N GLY A 120 -15.16 -16.71 -12.23
CA GLY A 120 -14.98 -16.81 -10.78
C GLY A 120 -16.30 -16.87 -10.03
N THR A 121 -17.28 -16.04 -10.39
CA THR A 121 -18.61 -16.01 -9.77
C THR A 121 -19.39 -17.31 -10.05
N ILE A 122 -19.25 -17.89 -11.26
CA ILE A 122 -19.82 -19.22 -11.60
C ILE A 122 -19.21 -20.31 -10.73
N VAL A 123 -17.88 -20.36 -10.61
CA VAL A 123 -17.18 -21.34 -9.78
C VAL A 123 -17.62 -21.20 -8.31
N ALA A 124 -17.71 -19.97 -7.80
CA ALA A 124 -18.16 -19.69 -6.45
C ALA A 124 -19.60 -20.17 -6.20
N SER A 125 -20.51 -19.96 -7.16
CA SER A 125 -21.91 -20.42 -7.07
C SER A 125 -22.05 -21.94 -6.91
N ARG A 126 -21.04 -22.71 -7.34
CA ARG A 126 -21.01 -24.18 -7.29
C ARG A 126 -20.04 -24.73 -6.25
N ALA A 127 -19.34 -23.87 -5.52
CA ALA A 127 -18.37 -24.29 -4.50
C ALA A 127 -19.00 -25.23 -3.47
N GLN A 128 -18.32 -26.34 -3.18
CA GLN A 128 -18.70 -27.35 -2.17
C GLN A 128 -17.74 -27.37 -0.98
N SER A 129 -16.68 -26.55 -1.02
CA SER A 129 -15.70 -26.42 0.06
C SER A 129 -15.24 -24.97 0.17
N VAL A 130 -14.83 -24.56 1.37
CA VAL A 130 -14.28 -23.21 1.61
C VAL A 130 -13.02 -22.97 0.78
N GLY A 131 -12.18 -23.98 0.53
CA GLY A 131 -10.99 -23.85 -0.32
C GLY A 131 -11.33 -23.52 -1.78
N THR A 132 -12.33 -24.20 -2.35
CA THR A 132 -12.83 -23.88 -3.70
C THR A 132 -13.40 -22.47 -3.76
N LEU A 133 -14.09 -22.05 -2.69
CA LEU A 133 -14.66 -20.70 -2.61
C LEU A 133 -13.57 -19.63 -2.55
N ILE A 134 -12.51 -19.83 -1.78
CA ILE A 134 -11.33 -18.94 -1.75
C ILE A 134 -10.70 -18.83 -3.14
N ALA A 135 -10.47 -19.96 -3.82
CA ALA A 135 -9.92 -19.95 -5.17
C ALA A 135 -10.83 -19.19 -6.16
N ALA A 136 -12.14 -19.35 -6.03
CA ALA A 136 -13.12 -18.64 -6.85
C ALA A 136 -13.12 -17.13 -6.57
N THR A 137 -13.06 -16.70 -5.30
CA THR A 137 -13.00 -15.28 -4.96
C THR A 137 -11.67 -14.63 -5.32
N THR A 138 -10.56 -15.38 -5.32
CA THR A 138 -9.30 -14.92 -5.93
C THR A 138 -9.49 -14.58 -7.41
N LEU A 139 -10.10 -15.48 -8.19
CA LEU A 139 -10.41 -15.20 -9.61
C LEU A 139 -11.33 -13.99 -9.76
N MET A 140 -12.35 -13.87 -8.89
CA MET A 140 -13.21 -12.68 -8.88
C MET A 140 -12.43 -11.40 -8.58
N GLY A 141 -11.41 -11.44 -7.71
CA GLY A 141 -10.53 -10.31 -7.42
C GLY A 141 -9.65 -9.92 -8.61
N VAL A 142 -9.15 -10.91 -9.36
CA VAL A 142 -8.47 -10.67 -10.65
C VAL A 142 -9.41 -9.96 -11.62
N GLY A 143 -10.66 -10.40 -11.74
CA GLY A 143 -11.63 -9.73 -12.61
C GLY A 143 -11.99 -8.32 -12.13
N ALA A 144 -12.17 -8.15 -10.82
CA ALA A 144 -12.49 -6.88 -10.17
C ALA A 144 -11.44 -5.80 -10.45
N SER A 145 -10.15 -6.12 -10.34
CA SER A 145 -9.06 -5.17 -10.61
C SER A 145 -9.14 -4.53 -11.99
N HIS A 146 -9.59 -5.29 -12.98
CA HIS A 146 -9.77 -4.85 -14.35
C HIS A 146 -11.10 -4.12 -14.55
N GLN A 147 -12.17 -4.54 -13.86
CA GLN A 147 -13.47 -3.85 -13.89
C GLN A 147 -13.38 -2.44 -13.29
N GLN A 148 -12.55 -2.22 -12.27
CA GLN A 148 -12.36 -0.89 -11.65
C GLN A 148 -11.71 0.15 -12.57
N ILE A 149 -11.06 -0.27 -13.66
CA ILE A 149 -10.56 0.62 -14.73
C ILE A 149 -11.71 1.41 -15.37
N ALA A 150 -12.96 1.00 -15.17
CA ALA A 150 -14.14 1.68 -15.69
C ALA A 150 -14.20 3.17 -15.33
N TYR A 151 -13.73 3.58 -14.15
CA TYR A 151 -13.65 5.01 -13.79
C TYR A 151 -12.66 5.77 -14.67
N ALA A 152 -11.46 5.22 -14.86
CA ALA A 152 -10.46 5.82 -15.73
C ALA A 152 -10.97 5.89 -17.19
N ALA A 153 -11.64 4.83 -17.65
CA ALA A 153 -12.31 4.81 -18.94
C ALA A 153 -13.41 5.88 -19.06
N GLY A 154 -14.12 6.19 -17.98
CA GLY A 154 -15.13 7.26 -17.94
C GLY A 154 -14.53 8.64 -18.27
N PHE A 155 -13.29 8.92 -17.84
CA PHE A 155 -12.59 10.17 -18.15
C PHE A 155 -12.20 10.30 -19.63
N ASP A 156 -12.03 9.19 -20.33
CA ASP A 156 -11.65 9.19 -21.76
C ASP A 156 -12.86 9.47 -22.66
N VAL A 157 -14.07 9.09 -22.24
CA VAL A 157 -15.30 9.28 -23.02
C VAL A 157 -15.91 10.68 -22.80
N VAL A 158 -15.60 11.32 -21.68
CA VAL A 158 -16.22 12.58 -21.26
C VAL A 158 -15.28 13.76 -21.45
N GLN A 159 -15.81 14.83 -22.05
CA GLN A 159 -15.10 16.10 -22.20
C GLN A 159 -14.59 16.63 -20.86
N ARG A 160 -13.38 17.21 -20.85
CA ARG A 160 -12.66 17.66 -19.64
C ARG A 160 -13.55 18.44 -18.65
N LYS A 161 -14.40 19.35 -19.14
CA LYS A 161 -15.32 20.17 -18.32
C LYS A 161 -16.38 19.39 -17.53
N HIS A 162 -16.82 18.23 -18.01
CA HIS A 162 -17.91 17.45 -17.39
C HIS A 162 -17.41 16.21 -16.63
N ARG A 163 -16.09 15.99 -16.56
CA ARG A 163 -15.48 14.82 -15.93
C ARG A 163 -15.91 14.64 -14.47
N GLY A 164 -15.96 15.73 -13.71
CA GLY A 164 -16.43 15.69 -12.31
C GLY A 164 -17.87 15.20 -12.18
N ALA A 165 -18.78 15.72 -13.01
CA ALA A 165 -20.19 15.31 -13.01
C ALA A 165 -20.38 13.85 -13.45
N ALA A 166 -19.60 13.38 -14.44
CA ALA A 166 -19.64 11.99 -14.88
C ALA A 166 -19.19 11.03 -13.77
N VAL A 167 -18.09 11.35 -13.07
CA VAL A 167 -17.63 10.54 -11.93
C VAL A 167 -18.64 10.56 -10.79
N ALA A 168 -19.25 11.71 -10.49
CA ALA A 168 -20.30 11.79 -9.48
C ALA A 168 -21.50 10.88 -9.85
N LEU A 169 -21.93 10.89 -11.11
CA LEU A 169 -23.00 10.02 -11.59
C LEU A 169 -22.62 8.53 -11.54
N MET A 170 -21.38 8.19 -11.90
CA MET A 170 -20.89 6.81 -11.81
C MET A 170 -20.83 6.32 -10.36
N ASN A 171 -20.41 7.17 -9.42
CA ASN A 171 -20.43 6.83 -7.99
C ASN A 171 -21.86 6.72 -7.44
N LEU A 172 -22.78 7.58 -7.90
CA LEU A 172 -24.19 7.48 -7.53
C LEU A 172 -24.80 6.17 -8.05
N ALA A 173 -24.44 5.78 -9.27
CA ALA A 173 -24.85 4.52 -9.87
C ALA A 173 -24.26 3.29 -9.16
N ALA A 174 -23.21 3.46 -8.34
CA ALA A 174 -22.56 2.42 -7.54
C ALA A 174 -23.15 2.25 -6.12
N LEU A 175 -24.11 3.10 -5.74
CA LEU A 175 -24.75 3.04 -4.42
C LEU A 175 -25.50 1.71 -4.17
N PRO A 176 -26.25 1.14 -5.14
CA PRO A 176 -26.91 -0.14 -4.94
C PRO A 176 -25.97 -1.27 -4.49
N GLY A 177 -24.83 -1.47 -5.17
CA GLY A 177 -23.88 -2.53 -4.81
C GLY A 177 -23.18 -2.27 -3.48
N SER A 178 -22.80 -1.03 -3.21
CA SER A 178 -22.12 -0.65 -1.96
C SER A 178 -23.03 -0.65 -0.72
N ALA A 179 -24.30 -0.27 -0.88
CA ALA A 179 -25.27 -0.21 0.22
C ALA A 179 -25.79 -1.60 0.62
N PHE A 180 -25.70 -2.62 -0.24
CA PHE A 180 -26.27 -3.95 -0.01
C PHE A 180 -25.76 -4.61 1.27
N GLY A 181 -24.48 -4.42 1.61
CA GLY A 181 -23.87 -4.96 2.84
C GLY A 181 -24.37 -4.28 4.13
N ALA A 182 -24.68 -2.98 4.08
CA ALA A 182 -25.12 -2.21 5.25
C ALA A 182 -26.53 -2.55 5.70
N VAL A 183 -27.40 -3.04 4.80
CA VAL A 183 -28.79 -3.36 5.11
C VAL A 183 -28.92 -4.56 6.08
N ILE A 184 -27.86 -5.34 6.22
CA ILE A 184 -27.82 -6.64 6.90
C ILE A 184 -27.79 -6.47 8.43
N GLY A 185 -27.21 -5.38 8.92
CA GLY A 185 -27.18 -5.02 10.34
C GLY A 185 -28.34 -4.14 10.80
N THR A 186 -29.23 -3.71 9.89
CA THR A 186 -30.28 -2.75 10.25
C THR A 186 -31.48 -3.43 10.91
N PRO A 187 -31.90 -3.02 12.12
CA PRO A 187 -33.10 -3.54 12.73
C PRO A 187 -34.33 -3.20 11.87
N LYS A 188 -35.32 -4.11 11.83
CA LYS A 188 -36.55 -3.97 11.02
C LYS A 188 -37.27 -2.62 11.18
N SER A 189 -37.11 -1.97 12.34
CA SER A 189 -37.68 -0.66 12.66
C SER A 189 -36.98 0.53 11.99
N ALA A 190 -35.71 0.37 11.59
CA ALA A 190 -34.92 1.40 10.92
C ALA A 190 -35.07 1.32 9.39
N THR A 191 -35.19 0.12 8.83
CA THR A 191 -35.36 -0.11 7.38
C THR A 191 -36.70 0.42 6.86
N ALA A 192 -37.77 0.31 7.65
CA ALA A 192 -39.11 0.81 7.29
C ALA A 192 -39.19 2.34 7.08
N LYS A 193 -38.20 3.11 7.56
CA LYS A 193 -38.15 4.58 7.43
C LYS A 193 -37.32 5.07 6.25
N ILE A 194 -36.57 4.19 5.58
CA ILE A 194 -35.69 4.57 4.49
C ILE A 194 -36.38 4.24 3.16
N SER A 195 -36.63 5.26 2.34
CA SER A 195 -37.57 5.20 1.20
C SER A 195 -37.21 4.14 0.14
N GLY A 196 -38.23 3.40 -0.32
CA GLY A 196 -38.35 2.78 -1.65
C GLY A 196 -37.20 1.90 -2.14
N LEU A 197 -36.13 2.51 -2.66
CA LEU A 197 -34.99 1.82 -3.26
C LEU A 197 -34.26 0.92 -2.25
N ILE A 198 -34.00 1.42 -1.03
CA ILE A 198 -33.27 0.69 0.02
C ILE A 198 -34.13 -0.45 0.59
N GLN A 199 -35.44 -0.26 0.67
CA GLN A 199 -36.40 -1.31 1.05
C GLN A 199 -36.50 -2.42 -0.02
N GLY A 200 -36.41 -2.07 -1.31
CA GLY A 200 -36.34 -3.03 -2.41
C GLY A 200 -35.06 -3.88 -2.37
N LEU A 201 -33.91 -3.25 -2.09
CA LEU A 201 -32.62 -3.92 -1.89
C LEU A 201 -32.65 -4.85 -0.67
N TYR A 202 -33.25 -4.42 0.45
CA TYR A 202 -33.46 -5.27 1.64
C TYR A 202 -34.32 -6.49 1.35
N THR A 203 -35.40 -6.30 0.60
CA THR A 203 -36.34 -7.38 0.28
C THR A 203 -35.71 -8.39 -0.69
N ALA A 204 -34.97 -7.91 -1.70
CA ALA A 204 -34.18 -8.75 -2.59
C ALA A 204 -33.12 -9.55 -1.81
N PHE A 205 -32.43 -8.92 -0.86
CA PHE A 205 -31.49 -9.61 0.01
C PHE A 205 -32.15 -10.66 0.91
N LYS A 206 -33.26 -10.34 1.56
CA LYS A 206 -34.00 -11.28 2.40
C LYS A 206 -34.53 -12.48 1.61
N ILE A 207 -34.95 -12.28 0.36
CA ILE A 207 -35.33 -13.37 -0.54
C ILE A 207 -34.10 -14.25 -0.88
N VAL A 208 -32.93 -13.65 -1.09
CA VAL A 208 -31.68 -14.38 -1.35
C VAL A 208 -31.24 -15.17 -0.10
N GLU A 209 -31.34 -14.61 1.10
CA GLU A 209 -31.05 -15.30 2.36
C GLU A 209 -32.00 -16.46 2.67
N THR A 210 -33.30 -16.31 2.39
CA THR A 210 -34.30 -17.34 2.73
C THR A 210 -34.33 -18.52 1.75
N LEU A 211 -33.82 -18.35 0.53
CA LEU A 211 -33.85 -19.39 -0.50
C LEU A 211 -32.57 -20.24 -0.56
N ASN A 212 -31.38 -19.62 -0.61
CA ASN A 212 -30.06 -20.28 -0.56
C ASN A 212 -28.94 -19.22 -0.68
N TRP A 213 -27.83 -19.33 0.05
CA TRP A 213 -26.68 -18.41 -0.12
C TRP A 213 -26.12 -18.39 -1.54
N ARG A 214 -26.29 -19.48 -2.33
CA ARG A 214 -25.84 -19.54 -3.74
C ARG A 214 -26.50 -18.50 -4.64
N TYR A 215 -27.70 -18.02 -4.30
CA TYR A 215 -28.39 -16.97 -5.07
C TYR A 215 -27.65 -15.63 -5.05
N THR A 216 -26.80 -15.38 -4.03
CA THR A 216 -25.90 -14.22 -4.02
C THR A 216 -24.98 -14.22 -5.25
N PHE A 217 -24.44 -15.38 -5.62
CA PHE A 217 -23.58 -15.55 -6.78
C PHE A 217 -24.36 -15.56 -8.10
N TYR A 218 -25.56 -16.16 -8.15
CA TYR A 218 -26.40 -16.10 -9.35
C TYR A 218 -26.80 -14.67 -9.71
N PHE A 219 -27.10 -13.84 -8.72
CA PHE A 219 -27.34 -12.43 -8.94
C PHE A 219 -26.08 -11.71 -9.48
N GLY A 220 -24.91 -11.98 -8.90
CA GLY A 220 -23.63 -11.47 -9.41
C GLY A 220 -23.36 -11.89 -10.87
N ILE A 221 -23.66 -13.13 -11.25
CA ILE A 221 -23.55 -13.65 -12.62
C ILE A 221 -24.42 -12.85 -13.59
N MET A 222 -25.66 -12.55 -13.21
CA MET A 222 -26.60 -11.78 -14.04
C MET A 222 -26.08 -10.35 -14.29
N VAL A 223 -25.65 -9.65 -13.25
CA VAL A 223 -25.14 -8.27 -13.36
C VAL A 223 -23.84 -8.24 -14.15
N ASN A 224 -22.93 -9.19 -13.93
CA ASN A 224 -21.66 -9.28 -14.64
C ASN A 224 -21.85 -9.67 -16.13
N GLY A 225 -22.77 -10.60 -16.41
CA GLY A 225 -23.15 -10.93 -17.79
C GLY A 225 -23.72 -9.71 -18.53
N LEU A 226 -24.59 -8.93 -17.87
CA LEU A 226 -25.09 -7.68 -18.42
C LEU A 226 -23.97 -6.66 -18.66
N ALA A 227 -23.06 -6.48 -17.71
CA ALA A 227 -21.89 -5.61 -17.85
C ALA A 227 -21.04 -5.98 -19.08
N LEU A 228 -20.73 -7.27 -19.22
CA LEU A 228 -19.96 -7.79 -20.35
C LEU A 228 -20.66 -7.48 -21.69
N CYS A 229 -21.96 -7.75 -21.79
CA CYS A 229 -22.74 -7.43 -22.99
C CYS A 229 -22.72 -5.93 -23.30
N LEU A 230 -22.92 -5.07 -22.31
CA LEU A 230 -22.92 -3.62 -22.50
C LEU A 230 -21.56 -3.09 -22.93
N ILE A 231 -20.46 -3.58 -22.36
CA ILE A 231 -19.11 -3.19 -22.77
C ILE A 231 -18.81 -3.62 -24.21
N LEU A 232 -19.20 -4.83 -24.59
CA LEU A 232 -19.01 -5.33 -25.96
C LEU A 232 -19.73 -4.47 -27.00
N VAL A 233 -20.96 -4.05 -26.70
CA VAL A 233 -21.83 -3.31 -27.63
C VAL A 233 -21.54 -1.81 -27.62
N PHE A 234 -21.43 -1.18 -26.45
CA PHE A 234 -21.49 0.28 -26.32
C PHE A 234 -20.14 0.97 -26.04
N TYR A 235 -19.11 0.26 -25.57
CA TYR A 235 -17.84 0.89 -25.18
C TYR A 235 -16.73 0.73 -26.24
N TRP A 236 -16.66 1.65 -27.20
CA TRP A 236 -15.67 1.65 -28.29
C TRP A 236 -14.69 2.83 -28.18
N PRO A 237 -13.63 2.74 -27.35
CA PRO A 237 -12.61 3.78 -27.25
C PRO A 237 -11.73 3.83 -28.51
N PRO A 238 -10.98 4.93 -28.72
CA PRO A 238 -10.05 5.05 -29.84
C PRO A 238 -8.99 3.94 -29.83
N GLY A 239 -8.58 3.52 -31.02
CA GLY A 239 -7.59 2.45 -31.21
C GLY A 239 -6.16 2.88 -30.87
N TRP A 240 -5.19 1.97 -31.05
CA TRP A 240 -3.77 2.14 -30.69
C TRP A 240 -3.17 3.50 -31.10
N HIS A 241 -3.39 3.92 -32.35
CA HIS A 241 -2.86 5.18 -32.90
C HIS A 241 -3.45 6.44 -32.24
N GLY A 242 -4.65 6.34 -31.66
CA GLY A 242 -5.24 7.44 -30.89
C GLY A 242 -4.74 7.53 -29.45
N LEU A 243 -4.16 6.45 -28.90
CA LEU A 243 -3.54 6.47 -27.56
C LEU A 243 -2.05 6.87 -27.59
N HIS A 244 -1.36 6.64 -28.72
CA HIS A 244 0.09 6.77 -28.83
C HIS A 244 0.48 7.83 -29.86
N LEU A 245 0.24 9.10 -29.55
CA LEU A 245 0.61 10.24 -30.40
C LEU A 245 2.13 10.30 -30.65
N ASP A 246 2.92 9.79 -29.69
CA ASP A 246 4.38 9.73 -29.77
C ASP A 246 4.92 8.64 -30.72
N GLY A 247 4.04 7.84 -31.34
CA GLY A 247 4.41 6.80 -32.32
C GLY A 247 5.19 5.61 -31.75
N LYS A 248 5.36 5.52 -30.43
CA LYS A 248 6.11 4.42 -29.77
C LYS A 248 5.48 3.06 -30.08
N THR A 249 6.34 2.08 -30.33
CA THR A 249 5.91 0.69 -30.57
C THR A 249 5.57 -0.04 -29.27
N ARG A 250 4.69 -1.05 -29.33
CA ARG A 250 4.32 -1.92 -28.18
C ARG A 250 5.53 -2.45 -27.41
N LYS A 251 6.58 -2.84 -28.15
CA LYS A 251 7.80 -3.43 -27.58
C LYS A 251 8.62 -2.40 -26.80
N GLN A 252 8.69 -1.16 -27.30
CA GLN A 252 9.37 -0.06 -26.60
C GLN A 252 8.66 0.29 -25.29
N GLN A 253 7.33 0.39 -25.32
CA GLN A 253 6.58 0.70 -24.11
C GLN A 253 6.65 -0.37 -23.03
N LEU A 254 6.63 -1.65 -23.42
CA LEU A 254 6.89 -2.74 -22.48
C LEU A 254 8.29 -2.60 -21.87
N LYS A 255 9.32 -2.30 -22.68
CA LYS A 255 10.70 -2.16 -22.18
C LYS A 255 10.88 -0.98 -21.21
N GLU A 256 10.08 0.08 -21.34
CA GLU A 256 10.08 1.24 -20.45
C GLU A 256 9.31 1.01 -19.13
N LEU A 257 8.64 -0.13 -18.96
CA LEU A 257 7.96 -0.44 -17.70
C LEU A 257 8.97 -0.65 -16.57
N ASP A 258 8.67 -0.06 -15.42
CA ASP A 258 9.41 -0.32 -14.18
C ASP A 258 9.00 -1.66 -13.59
N TYR A 259 9.58 -2.73 -14.12
CA TYR A 259 9.32 -4.10 -13.66
C TYR A 259 9.76 -4.33 -12.22
N VAL A 260 10.83 -3.66 -11.77
CA VAL A 260 11.34 -3.77 -10.41
C VAL A 260 10.37 -3.10 -9.44
N GLY A 261 9.94 -1.88 -9.74
CA GLY A 261 8.93 -1.17 -8.96
C GLY A 261 7.60 -1.93 -8.92
N LEU A 262 7.13 -2.49 -10.03
CA LEU A 262 5.92 -3.31 -10.07
C LEU A 262 6.04 -4.59 -9.20
N LEU A 263 7.20 -5.23 -9.22
CA LEU A 263 7.47 -6.41 -8.39
C LEU A 263 7.55 -6.06 -6.90
N LEU A 264 8.26 -4.97 -6.54
CA LEU A 264 8.38 -4.51 -5.17
C LEU A 264 7.04 -4.03 -4.61
N PHE A 265 6.27 -3.27 -5.39
CA PHE A 265 4.93 -2.83 -5.02
C PHE A 265 3.98 -4.02 -4.85
N GLY A 266 3.91 -4.90 -5.86
CA GLY A 266 3.01 -6.06 -5.82
C GLY A 266 3.38 -7.04 -4.70
N GLY A 267 4.67 -7.34 -4.54
CA GLY A 267 5.19 -8.20 -3.48
C GLY A 267 4.99 -7.60 -2.09
N GLY A 268 5.39 -6.34 -1.89
CA GLY A 268 5.26 -5.63 -0.62
C GLY A 268 3.80 -5.50 -0.19
N LEU A 269 2.91 -5.06 -1.10
CA LEU A 269 1.48 -4.97 -0.83
C LEU A 269 0.88 -6.34 -0.51
N THR A 270 1.29 -7.40 -1.22
CA THR A 270 0.83 -8.76 -0.95
C THR A 270 1.21 -9.20 0.46
N ILE A 271 2.48 -9.05 0.81
CA ILE A 271 3.03 -9.43 2.11
C ILE A 271 2.34 -8.62 3.23
N MET A 272 2.16 -7.31 3.03
CA MET A 272 1.45 -6.44 3.98
C MET A 272 0.00 -6.90 4.22
N LEU A 273 -0.74 -7.15 3.14
CA LEU A 273 -2.14 -7.58 3.21
C LEU A 273 -2.29 -8.98 3.82
N ILE A 274 -1.32 -9.88 3.62
CA ILE A 274 -1.25 -11.17 4.33
C ILE A 274 -1.06 -10.94 5.83
N GLY A 275 -0.16 -10.05 6.22
CA GLY A 275 0.03 -9.66 7.62
C GLY A 275 -1.26 -9.14 8.25
N LEU A 276 -1.92 -8.18 7.59
CA LEU A 276 -3.24 -7.67 8.00
C LEU A 276 -4.28 -8.77 8.11
N SER A 277 -4.27 -9.76 7.20
CA SER A 277 -5.24 -10.85 7.21
C SER A 277 -5.01 -11.88 8.32
N PHE A 278 -3.78 -12.08 8.76
CA PHE A 278 -3.48 -13.02 9.85
C PHE A 278 -3.71 -12.41 11.23
N GLY A 279 -3.76 -11.09 11.31
CA GLY A 279 -4.00 -10.35 12.55
C GLY A 279 -5.34 -10.67 13.18
N GLY A 280 -5.32 -11.17 14.41
CA GLY A 280 -6.50 -11.47 15.19
C GLY A 280 -7.18 -12.81 14.84
N ASN A 281 -6.84 -13.42 13.70
CA ASN A 281 -7.25 -14.78 13.32
C ASN A 281 -6.44 -15.26 12.08
N PRO A 282 -5.68 -16.38 12.13
CA PRO A 282 -5.53 -17.31 13.25
C PRO A 282 -4.43 -16.90 14.23
N HIS A 283 -3.65 -15.86 13.93
CA HIS A 283 -2.51 -15.45 14.73
C HIS A 283 -2.83 -14.17 15.51
N PRO A 284 -2.37 -14.04 16.76
CA PRO A 284 -2.42 -12.75 17.46
C PRO A 284 -1.73 -11.67 16.62
N TRP A 285 -2.23 -10.44 16.65
CA TRP A 285 -1.62 -9.28 15.96
C TRP A 285 -0.14 -9.07 16.29
N THR A 286 0.28 -9.57 17.46
CA THR A 286 1.63 -9.47 18.01
C THR A 286 2.58 -10.57 17.55
N SER A 287 2.05 -11.61 16.88
CA SER A 287 2.87 -12.71 16.39
C SER A 287 3.87 -12.19 15.37
N ALA A 288 5.09 -12.75 15.37
CA ALA A 288 6.06 -12.51 14.31
C ALA A 288 5.46 -12.82 12.92
N THR A 289 4.54 -13.79 12.84
CA THR A 289 3.79 -14.14 11.61
C THR A 289 2.90 -13.01 11.09
N VAL A 290 2.53 -12.04 11.93
CA VAL A 290 1.72 -10.86 11.56
C VAL A 290 2.61 -9.63 11.41
N LEU A 291 3.49 -9.36 12.38
CA LEU A 291 4.33 -8.17 12.38
C LEU A 291 5.38 -8.18 11.27
N ALA A 292 6.02 -9.32 10.99
CA ALA A 292 7.06 -9.37 9.96
C ALA A 292 6.50 -9.05 8.56
N PRO A 293 5.37 -9.64 8.11
CA PRO A 293 4.76 -9.24 6.85
C PRO A 293 4.28 -7.77 6.82
N LEU A 294 3.76 -7.23 7.94
CA LEU A 294 3.33 -5.82 8.00
C LEU A 294 4.52 -4.85 7.82
N ILE A 295 5.63 -5.11 8.52
CA ILE A 295 6.82 -4.25 8.47
C ILE A 295 7.50 -4.35 7.10
N ILE A 296 7.75 -5.57 6.60
CA ILE A 296 8.37 -5.79 5.28
C ILE A 296 7.48 -5.25 4.16
N GLY A 297 6.16 -5.38 4.30
CA GLY A 297 5.22 -4.95 3.28
C GLY A 297 5.00 -3.43 3.21
N THR A 298 5.05 -2.72 4.34
CA THR A 298 4.93 -1.24 4.39
C THR A 298 6.22 -0.53 3.95
N ARG A 299 7.36 -1.14 4.26
CA ARG A 299 8.67 -0.64 3.88
C ARG A 299 9.43 -1.73 3.13
N PRO A 300 9.18 -1.92 1.82
CA PRO A 300 9.90 -2.90 1.02
C PRO A 300 11.40 -2.59 0.88
N ASP A 301 11.82 -1.38 1.27
CA ASP A 301 13.22 -1.02 1.47
C ASP A 301 13.82 -1.62 2.75
N PHE A 302 13.00 -2.01 3.73
CA PHE A 302 13.41 -2.62 4.99
C PHE A 302 13.27 -4.14 4.98
N VAL A 303 14.38 -4.81 5.31
CA VAL A 303 14.49 -6.26 5.27
C VAL A 303 14.57 -6.86 6.67
N ALA A 304 15.03 -6.09 7.67
CA ALA A 304 15.20 -6.58 9.03
C ALA A 304 14.97 -5.52 10.10
N ALA A 305 14.49 -5.98 11.26
CA ALA A 305 14.36 -5.20 12.49
C ALA A 305 15.01 -5.94 13.65
N VAL A 306 15.70 -5.21 14.53
CA VAL A 306 16.35 -5.74 15.73
C VAL A 306 15.88 -4.96 16.95
N HIS A 307 15.38 -5.69 17.94
CA HIS A 307 14.97 -5.16 19.24
C HIS A 307 15.55 -6.03 20.35
N CYS A 308 16.31 -5.43 21.24
CA CYS A 308 16.77 -6.07 22.47
C CYS A 308 16.61 -5.14 23.67
N HIS A 309 16.54 -5.72 24.86
CA HIS A 309 16.38 -5.00 26.13
C HIS A 309 17.72 -4.82 26.86
N SER A 310 18.68 -4.16 26.23
CA SER A 310 19.97 -3.85 26.88
C SER A 310 19.75 -2.95 28.11
N VAL A 311 20.74 -2.92 29.01
CA VAL A 311 20.70 -2.06 30.19
C VAL A 311 20.67 -0.58 29.80
N ALA A 312 21.55 -0.18 28.88
CA ALA A 312 21.66 1.21 28.43
C ALA A 312 20.37 1.68 27.76
N SER A 313 19.83 0.87 26.85
CA SER A 313 18.61 1.18 26.13
C SER A 313 17.40 1.34 27.05
N LYS A 314 17.21 0.43 28.02
CA LYS A 314 16.11 0.55 29.00
C LYS A 314 16.24 1.80 29.87
N ALA A 315 17.46 2.09 30.34
CA ALA A 315 17.71 3.26 31.17
C ALA A 315 17.41 4.56 30.43
N PHE A 316 17.83 4.67 29.17
CA PHE A 316 17.58 5.86 28.35
C PHE A 316 16.12 5.98 27.91
N ALA A 317 15.47 4.87 27.57
CA ALA A 317 14.06 4.86 27.20
C ALA A 317 13.14 5.35 28.33
N ALA A 318 13.58 5.31 29.60
CA ALA A 318 12.84 5.88 30.72
C ALA A 318 12.91 7.42 30.79
N LEU A 319 13.85 8.06 30.09
CA LEU A 319 14.04 9.52 30.10
C LEU A 319 13.06 10.25 29.18
N GLY A 320 12.49 9.57 28.19
CA GLY A 320 11.56 10.18 27.22
C GLY A 320 12.19 11.31 26.39
N CYS A 321 13.50 11.26 26.15
CA CYS A 321 14.23 12.28 25.38
C CYS A 321 14.96 11.68 24.16
N GLU A 322 15.28 12.55 23.21
CA GLU A 322 16.02 12.17 22.00
C GLU A 322 17.52 12.04 22.30
N LEU A 323 18.20 11.22 21.52
CA LEU A 323 19.64 11.08 21.58
C LEU A 323 20.31 12.34 21.02
N GLU A 324 21.00 13.09 21.88
CA GLU A 324 21.73 14.28 21.49
C GLU A 324 23.03 13.92 20.75
N PRO A 325 23.44 14.69 19.72
CA PRO A 325 24.66 14.45 18.97
C PRO A 325 25.89 14.89 19.78
N LEU A 326 26.28 14.12 20.80
CA LEU A 326 27.42 14.45 21.68
C LEU A 326 28.78 14.19 21.05
N ASN A 327 28.83 13.28 20.09
CA ASN A 327 30.05 12.86 19.41
C ASN A 327 29.71 12.39 17.99
N GLN A 328 30.74 12.10 17.20
CA GLN A 328 30.59 11.70 15.79
C GLN A 328 29.74 10.43 15.61
N ASP A 329 29.80 9.48 16.56
CA ASP A 329 29.00 8.26 16.52
C ASP A 329 27.50 8.56 16.71
N ALA A 330 27.16 9.43 17.67
CA ALA A 330 25.79 9.87 17.91
C ALA A 330 25.24 10.71 16.75
N CYS A 331 26.10 11.48 16.05
CA CYS A 331 25.70 12.24 14.87
C CYS A 331 25.12 11.37 13.75
N ARG A 332 25.47 10.07 13.68
CA ARG A 332 24.85 9.12 12.73
C ARG A 332 23.33 9.08 12.86
N PHE A 333 22.83 9.21 14.08
CA PHE A 333 21.40 9.12 14.39
C PHE A 333 20.73 10.49 14.44
N TYR A 334 21.45 11.57 14.11
CA TYR A 334 20.91 12.93 14.19
C TYR A 334 19.72 13.10 13.24
N ASN A 335 18.54 13.44 13.78
CA ASN A 335 17.25 13.46 13.08
C ASN A 335 16.86 12.14 12.37
N ASP A 336 17.50 11.02 12.71
CA ASP A 336 17.27 9.69 12.10
C ASP A 336 16.71 8.68 13.11
N HIS A 337 16.22 9.18 14.24
CA HIS A 337 15.54 8.37 15.26
C HIS A 337 14.29 9.07 15.82
N GLY A 338 13.31 8.28 16.26
CA GLY A 338 12.04 8.75 16.81
C GLY A 338 11.81 8.25 18.24
N ILE A 339 10.94 8.94 18.98
CA ILE A 339 10.44 8.47 20.28
C ILE A 339 9.00 8.03 20.13
N TYR A 340 8.71 6.81 20.54
CA TYR A 340 7.36 6.33 20.72
C TYR A 340 6.98 6.45 22.20
N SER A 341 6.10 7.41 22.52
CA SER A 341 5.66 7.72 23.88
C SER A 341 4.43 6.95 24.36
N GLY A 342 3.88 6.07 23.51
CA GLY A 342 2.73 5.26 23.87
C GLY A 342 3.08 4.19 24.92
N PHE A 343 2.46 4.26 26.10
CA PHE A 343 2.47 3.18 27.08
C PHE A 343 1.16 2.40 26.97
N GLY A 344 0.99 1.68 25.86
CA GLY A 344 -0.22 0.90 25.56
C GLY A 344 -0.28 -0.43 26.31
N GLY A 345 -0.05 -0.45 27.63
CA GLY A 345 -0.12 -1.68 28.43
C GLY A 345 0.80 -2.80 27.93
N ILE A 346 0.48 -4.05 28.28
CA ILE A 346 1.17 -5.21 27.72
C ILE A 346 0.89 -5.20 26.21
N ALA A 347 1.95 -5.36 25.40
CA ALA A 347 2.08 -5.15 23.96
C ALA A 347 1.08 -5.91 23.06
N PHE A 348 -0.22 -5.87 23.35
CA PHE A 348 -1.31 -6.68 22.79
C PHE A 348 -2.41 -5.83 22.13
N ASN A 349 -2.27 -4.50 22.06
CA ASN A 349 -3.27 -3.62 21.45
C ASN A 349 -2.92 -3.33 19.97
N PRO A 350 -3.80 -3.60 18.99
CA PRO A 350 -3.59 -3.33 17.56
C PRO A 350 -3.18 -1.89 17.23
N ASP A 351 -3.67 -0.91 18.00
CA ASP A 351 -3.34 0.50 17.83
C ASP A 351 -1.83 0.77 17.99
N GLU A 352 -1.12 -0.04 18.80
CA GLU A 352 0.31 0.16 19.07
C GLU A 352 1.15 -0.04 17.80
N GLY A 353 0.78 -1.00 16.93
CA GLY A 353 1.49 -1.27 15.67
C GLY A 353 1.35 -0.13 14.66
N GLU A 354 0.15 0.42 14.51
CA GLU A 354 -0.08 1.60 13.65
C GLU A 354 0.67 2.83 14.17
N HIS A 355 0.69 3.04 15.49
CA HIS A 355 1.44 4.16 16.05
C HIS A 355 2.95 3.99 15.94
N ILE A 356 3.48 2.76 16.05
CA ILE A 356 4.91 2.48 15.80
C ILE A 356 5.24 2.71 14.33
N ALA A 357 4.39 2.26 13.40
CA ALA A 357 4.58 2.48 11.96
C ALA A 357 4.48 3.97 11.57
N ALA A 358 3.55 4.72 12.19
CA ALA A 358 3.42 6.16 11.98
C ALA A 358 4.58 6.95 12.62
N ALA A 359 5.06 6.53 13.80
CA ALA A 359 6.26 7.08 14.43
C ALA A 359 7.54 6.71 13.67
N LEU A 360 7.48 5.66 12.83
CA LEU A 360 8.60 5.16 12.04
C LEU A 360 9.07 6.20 11.01
N ASP A 361 8.11 6.80 10.31
CA ASP A 361 8.32 7.69 9.16
C ASP A 361 9.52 7.25 8.28
N ASP A 362 10.49 8.14 8.02
CA ASP A 362 11.71 7.89 7.25
C ASP A 362 12.92 7.43 8.09
N LYS A 363 12.74 7.21 9.40
CA LYS A 363 13.83 7.06 10.37
C LYS A 363 14.33 5.62 10.51
N LYS A 364 15.54 5.44 11.05
CA LYS A 364 16.22 4.13 11.16
C LYS A 364 16.21 3.51 12.56
N VAL A 365 15.93 4.30 13.60
CA VAL A 365 15.95 3.83 15.00
C VAL A 365 14.81 4.45 15.81
N PHE A 366 14.26 3.70 16.76
CA PHE A 366 13.16 4.14 17.61
C PHE A 366 13.43 3.87 19.06
N ILE A 367 13.15 4.85 19.90
CA ILE A 367 13.17 4.72 21.35
C ILE A 367 11.73 4.43 21.77
N LEU A 368 11.48 3.20 22.18
CA LEU A 368 10.22 2.76 22.76
C LEU A 368 10.24 3.13 24.24
N GLN A 369 9.51 4.19 24.60
CA GLN A 369 9.52 4.74 25.96
C GLN A 369 9.23 3.62 26.98
N ASN A 370 10.04 3.56 28.03
CA ASN A 370 9.99 2.53 29.08
C ASN A 370 10.26 1.07 28.65
N ARG A 371 10.71 0.78 27.41
CA ARG A 371 11.00 -0.60 26.94
C ARG A 371 12.42 -0.79 26.42
N GLY A 372 12.93 0.17 25.65
CA GLY A 372 14.23 0.08 24.99
C GLY A 372 14.20 0.71 23.61
N HIS A 373 15.00 0.22 22.67
CA HIS A 373 15.06 0.75 21.32
C HIS A 373 14.96 -0.35 20.26
N LEU A 374 14.52 0.04 19.08
CA LEU A 374 14.35 -0.81 17.89
C LEU A 374 15.18 -0.18 16.77
N ALA A 375 15.96 -0.98 16.05
CA ALA A 375 16.66 -0.54 14.85
C ALA A 375 16.14 -1.30 13.61
N VAL A 376 16.03 -0.60 12.49
CA VAL A 376 15.57 -1.15 11.20
C VAL A 376 16.60 -0.89 10.10
N ALA A 377 16.77 -1.83 9.18
CA ALA A 377 17.68 -1.68 8.05
C ALA A 377 17.29 -2.54 6.84
N LYS A 378 18.00 -2.30 5.72
CA LYS A 378 17.89 -3.08 4.47
C LYS A 378 18.53 -4.47 4.54
N THR A 379 19.23 -4.81 5.61
CA THR A 379 19.87 -6.11 5.84
C THR A 379 19.83 -6.47 7.33
N VAL A 380 19.89 -7.77 7.64
CA VAL A 380 19.96 -8.26 9.03
C VAL A 380 21.20 -7.71 9.74
N ASP A 381 22.34 -7.78 9.06
CA ASP A 381 23.63 -7.21 9.45
C ASP A 381 23.52 -5.72 9.80
N GLY A 382 22.89 -4.95 8.91
CA GLY A 382 22.72 -3.52 9.10
C GLY A 382 21.84 -3.21 10.32
N ALA A 383 20.76 -3.95 10.51
CA ALA A 383 19.86 -3.76 11.65
C ALA A 383 20.57 -4.10 12.98
N ALA A 384 21.35 -5.18 13.01
CA ALA A 384 22.14 -5.58 14.17
C ALA A 384 23.23 -4.54 14.50
N PHE A 385 23.91 -4.00 13.49
CA PHE A 385 24.91 -2.96 13.68
C PHE A 385 24.29 -1.65 14.18
N LEU A 386 23.19 -1.19 13.57
CA LEU A 386 22.50 0.03 14.01
C LEU A 386 22.02 -0.09 15.44
N PHE A 387 21.46 -1.24 15.83
CA PHE A 387 21.09 -1.52 17.21
C PHE A 387 22.30 -1.38 18.14
N GLY A 388 23.39 -2.10 17.86
CA GLY A 388 24.59 -2.07 18.70
C GLY A 388 25.27 -0.69 18.75
N ALA A 389 25.27 0.05 17.64
CA ALA A 389 25.83 1.40 17.57
C ALA A 389 25.00 2.40 18.37
N MET A 390 23.67 2.35 18.25
CA MET A 390 22.77 3.19 19.05
C MET A 390 22.94 2.88 20.54
N ASP A 391 23.02 1.60 20.91
CA ASP A 391 23.15 1.18 22.30
C ASP A 391 24.42 1.76 22.97
N ARG A 392 25.54 1.76 22.23
CA ARG A 392 26.79 2.38 22.68
C ARG A 392 26.71 3.90 22.77
N CYS A 393 26.00 4.55 21.84
CA CYS A 393 25.78 5.99 21.89
C CYS A 393 24.94 6.37 23.10
N ILE A 394 23.88 5.62 23.37
CA ILE A 394 23.04 5.76 24.55
C ILE A 394 23.86 5.59 25.84
N GLN A 395 24.66 4.53 25.93
CA GLN A 395 25.53 4.30 27.08
C GLN A 395 26.50 5.48 27.30
N THR A 396 27.11 5.96 26.23
CA THR A 396 28.03 7.11 26.26
C THR A 396 27.31 8.37 26.75
N ARG A 397 26.09 8.61 26.27
CA ARG A 397 25.27 9.74 26.71
C ARG A 397 24.97 9.68 28.21
N LEU A 398 24.48 8.54 28.70
CA LEU A 398 24.17 8.36 30.12
C LEU A 398 25.39 8.61 31.02
N LEU A 399 26.57 8.12 30.62
CA LEU A 399 27.83 8.36 31.32
C LEU A 399 28.27 9.83 31.26
N ALA A 400 28.15 10.46 30.11
CA ALA A 400 28.49 11.87 29.92
C ALA A 400 27.61 12.77 30.78
N ASP A 401 26.31 12.49 30.86
CA ASP A 401 25.37 13.22 31.70
C ASP A 401 25.68 13.08 33.18
N ALA A 402 25.90 11.85 33.64
CA ALA A 402 26.28 11.60 35.03
C ALA A 402 27.57 12.35 35.39
N ALA A 403 28.57 12.33 34.51
CA ALA A 403 29.84 13.03 34.72
C ALA A 403 29.71 14.56 34.63
N ALA A 404 28.80 15.09 33.81
CA ALA A 404 28.52 16.51 33.72
C ALA A 404 27.78 17.01 34.98
N THR A 405 26.73 16.29 35.39
CA THR A 405 25.99 16.57 36.63
C THR A 405 26.90 16.53 37.85
N GLY A 406 27.76 15.52 37.98
CA GLY A 406 28.74 15.42 39.08
C GLY A 406 29.76 16.56 39.10
N ARG A 407 30.00 17.23 37.98
CA ARG A 407 30.90 18.40 37.85
C ARG A 407 30.16 19.75 37.90
N GLY A 408 28.83 19.75 37.98
CA GLY A 408 28.02 20.97 37.86
C GLY A 408 28.08 21.61 36.46
N THR A 409 28.45 20.84 35.43
CA THR A 409 28.52 21.31 34.04
C THR A 409 27.44 20.67 33.18
N LYS A 410 27.34 21.07 31.91
CA LYS A 410 26.48 20.45 30.90
C LYS A 410 27.33 19.86 29.78
N THR A 411 26.81 18.83 29.13
CA THR A 411 27.40 18.27 27.92
C THR A 411 27.36 19.29 26.77
N ILE A 412 28.39 19.30 25.94
CA ILE A 412 28.46 20.12 24.73
C ILE A 412 28.02 19.25 23.54
N LYS A 413 27.10 19.78 22.73
CA LYS A 413 26.57 19.10 21.55
C LYS A 413 27.39 19.49 20.33
N VAL A 414 27.50 18.58 19.37
CA VAL A 414 27.96 18.88 18.02
C VAL A 414 26.95 19.84 17.38
N GLY A 415 27.45 20.81 16.61
CA GLY A 415 26.62 21.79 15.90
C GLY A 415 25.74 21.12 14.84
N HIS A 416 24.67 21.82 14.44
CA HIS A 416 23.68 21.30 13.50
C HIS A 416 24.31 20.93 12.15
N GLU A 417 25.15 21.81 11.59
CA GLU A 417 25.79 21.59 10.29
C GLU A 417 26.74 20.40 10.31
N GLU A 418 27.57 20.27 11.36
CA GLU A 418 28.51 19.15 11.50
C GLU A 418 27.78 17.83 11.76
N ALA A 419 26.71 17.86 12.55
CA ALA A 419 25.89 16.68 12.81
C ALA A 419 25.18 16.20 11.53
N GLU A 420 24.63 17.12 10.73
CA GLU A 420 23.96 16.77 9.47
C GLU A 420 24.95 16.28 8.40
N PHE A 421 26.13 16.91 8.28
CA PHE A 421 27.20 16.44 7.41
C PHE A 421 27.64 15.01 7.78
N THR A 422 27.82 14.76 9.07
CA THR A 422 28.21 13.44 9.58
C THR A 422 27.11 12.40 9.31
N ARG A 423 25.82 12.73 9.55
CA ARG A 423 24.68 11.87 9.25
C ARG A 423 24.69 11.42 7.78
N LYS A 424 24.84 12.37 6.85
CA LYS A 424 24.84 12.11 5.39
C LYS A 424 25.96 11.17 4.93
N THR A 425 27.04 11.08 5.69
CA THR A 425 28.16 10.18 5.38
C THR A 425 27.79 8.71 5.61
N TYR A 426 26.86 8.41 6.51
CA TYR A 426 26.47 7.05 6.86
C TYR A 426 25.33 6.51 5.97
N ASN A 427 25.70 5.89 4.86
CA ASN A 427 24.76 5.16 3.99
C ASN A 427 24.60 3.68 4.42
N ASP A 428 23.61 2.99 3.85
CA ASP A 428 23.29 1.60 4.23
C ASP A 428 24.42 0.62 3.90
N GLU A 429 25.22 0.91 2.87
CA GLU A 429 26.40 0.11 2.51
C GLU A 429 27.50 0.20 3.57
N MET A 430 27.77 1.40 4.10
CA MET A 430 28.71 1.59 5.20
C MET A 430 28.24 0.84 6.45
N VAL A 431 26.94 0.90 6.77
CA VAL A 431 26.37 0.19 7.92
C VAL A 431 26.61 -1.33 7.79
N TYR A 432 26.41 -1.89 6.60
CA TYR A 432 26.72 -3.29 6.32
C TYR A 432 28.21 -3.60 6.50
N ILE A 433 29.10 -2.81 5.88
CA ILE A 433 30.56 -3.02 5.95
C ILE A 433 31.06 -2.92 7.40
N MET A 434 30.55 -1.96 8.17
CA MET A 434 30.92 -1.78 9.58
C MET A 434 30.46 -2.91 10.49
N PHE A 435 29.41 -3.66 10.11
CA PHE A 435 29.01 -4.86 10.83
C PHE A 435 29.99 -6.01 10.62
N GLN A 436 30.53 -6.16 9.40
CA GLN A 436 31.32 -7.35 9.02
C GLN A 436 32.52 -7.56 9.94
N SER A 437 33.26 -6.50 10.27
CA SER A 437 34.40 -6.61 11.19
C SER A 437 33.98 -7.04 12.61
N ALA A 438 32.87 -6.48 13.12
CA ALA A 438 32.34 -6.86 14.43
C ALA A 438 31.84 -8.31 14.45
N PHE A 439 31.25 -8.78 13.34
CA PHE A 439 30.79 -10.14 13.18
C PHE A 439 31.95 -11.15 13.08
N GLU A 440 32.99 -10.83 12.31
CA GLU A 440 34.21 -11.62 12.23
C GLU A 440 34.90 -11.76 13.59
N ASP A 441 34.94 -10.68 14.38
CA ASP A 441 35.46 -10.72 15.75
C ASP A 441 34.63 -11.63 16.65
N VAL A 442 33.30 -11.61 16.53
CA VAL A 442 32.42 -12.51 17.28
C VAL A 442 32.65 -13.97 16.86
N ILE A 443 32.71 -14.26 15.55
CA ILE A 443 33.01 -15.61 15.05
C ILE A 443 34.36 -16.09 15.58
N ARG A 444 35.38 -15.22 15.54
CA ARG A 444 36.72 -15.56 16.02
C ARG A 444 36.74 -15.79 17.52
N ALA A 445 36.07 -14.94 18.30
CA ALA A 445 35.98 -15.07 19.75
C ALA A 445 35.17 -16.30 20.17
N SER A 446 34.17 -16.67 19.38
CA SER A 446 33.33 -17.84 19.61
C SER A 446 33.90 -19.12 18.98
N ASN A 447 35.06 -19.02 18.32
CA ASN A 447 35.74 -20.12 17.61
C ASN A 447 34.83 -20.82 16.57
N GLY A 448 33.89 -20.07 15.97
CA GLY A 448 32.91 -20.58 15.02
C GLY A 448 31.69 -21.27 15.65
N GLU A 449 31.64 -21.43 16.97
CA GLU A 449 30.48 -21.96 17.68
C GLU A 449 29.61 -20.80 18.17
N LEU A 450 28.30 -20.84 17.94
CA LEU A 450 27.35 -19.96 18.66
C LEU A 450 26.94 -20.74 19.91
N PRO A 451 27.57 -20.54 21.09
CA PRO A 451 27.27 -21.40 22.22
C PRO A 451 25.85 -21.07 22.67
N SER A 452 24.99 -22.09 22.76
CA SER A 452 23.63 -21.96 23.31
C SER A 452 23.61 -21.64 24.82
N HIS A 453 24.79 -21.52 25.43
CA HIS A 453 25.01 -21.19 26.83
C HIS A 453 25.66 -19.81 26.92
N VAL A 454 24.97 -18.89 27.60
CA VAL A 454 25.42 -17.52 27.84
C VAL A 454 26.79 -17.56 28.53
N LEU A 455 27.86 -17.28 27.78
CA LEU A 455 29.19 -17.10 28.35
C LEU A 455 29.20 -15.79 29.15
N VAL A 456 29.28 -15.96 30.46
CA VAL A 456 29.55 -14.91 31.44
C VAL A 456 30.86 -14.21 31.06
N GLU A 457 30.78 -12.88 30.90
CA GLU A 457 31.87 -11.93 30.74
C GLU A 457 32.94 -12.24 29.68
N ILE A 458 32.85 -11.54 28.54
CA ILE A 458 34.02 -11.28 27.69
C ILE A 458 34.99 -10.41 28.50
N ARG A 459 35.93 -11.02 29.21
CA ARG A 459 37.05 -10.30 29.82
C ARG A 459 37.90 -9.71 28.70
N ARG A 460 37.86 -8.39 28.56
CA ARG A 460 38.84 -7.63 27.78
C ARG A 460 40.23 -7.85 28.39
N LYS A 461 41.18 -8.36 27.59
CA LYS A 461 42.61 -8.27 27.90
C LYS A 461 43.15 -6.92 27.46
#